data_AF-A0A0U5K292-F1
#
_entry.id   AF-A0A0U5K292-F1
#
_cell.length_a   1.000
_cell.length_b   1.000
_cell.length_c   1.000
_cell.angle_alpha   90.00
_cell.angle_beta   90.00
_cell.angle_gamma   90.00
#
_symmetry.space_group_name_H-M   'P 1'
#
loop_
_entity.id
_entity.type
_entity.pdbx_description
1 polymer ?
#
loop_
_entity_poly.entity_id
_entity_poly.type
_entity_poly.pdbx_seq_one_letter_code
_entity_poly.pdbx_strand_id
1 'polypeptide(L)'
;MMNKSLSWTPTVIIPLLLLALYTPWSSQVDLAVSHWFYQGESFDTSRYFSWIYHYAIFPAWIAVGLALLGWIASYFLPHWKTLRRGSLYLILVLSLGSGLIVHAILKDHWGRPRPKQIIEFGGEQTFRPYYEPRFSHSNEPSKSFPCGHATVGFLFF
;
A
#
# COMPACT_ATOMS: atom_id res chain seq x y z
N MET A 1 14.32 -37.73 6.37
CA MET A 1 14.39 -36.27 6.53
C MET A 1 14.01 -35.64 5.20
N MET A 2 12.77 -35.13 5.06
CA MET A 2 12.34 -34.45 3.85
C MET A 2 13.06 -33.11 3.75
N ASN A 3 13.91 -32.98 2.72
CA ASN A 3 14.52 -31.73 2.32
C ASN A 3 13.38 -30.82 1.83
N LYS A 4 12.81 -30.00 2.72
CA LYS A 4 11.90 -28.92 2.33
C LYS A 4 12.75 -27.85 1.67
N SER A 5 13.19 -28.11 0.44
CA SER A 5 13.59 -27.02 -0.45
C SER A 5 12.35 -26.18 -0.64
N LEU A 6 12.28 -25.06 0.10
CA LEU A 6 11.25 -24.05 -0.11
C LEU A 6 11.45 -23.57 -1.54
N SER A 7 10.71 -24.13 -2.49
CA SER A 7 10.75 -23.65 -3.86
C SER A 7 10.09 -22.28 -3.82
N TRP A 8 10.92 -21.23 -3.89
CA TRP A 8 10.46 -19.84 -3.92
C TRP A 8 9.62 -19.54 -5.18
N THR A 9 9.66 -20.44 -6.16
CA THR A 9 8.98 -20.34 -7.44
C THR A 9 7.46 -20.22 -7.30
N PRO A 10 6.69 -21.13 -6.67
CA PRO A 10 5.25 -20.95 -6.47
C PRO A 10 4.89 -19.67 -5.69
N THR A 11 5.67 -19.31 -4.66
CA THR A 11 5.36 -18.14 -3.81
C THR A 11 5.41 -16.82 -4.57
N VAL A 12 6.23 -16.71 -5.62
CA VAL A 12 6.32 -15.51 -6.45
C VAL A 12 5.51 -15.64 -7.74
N ILE A 13 5.56 -16.80 -8.39
CA ILE A 13 4.92 -17.02 -9.69
C ILE A 13 3.40 -17.00 -9.54
N ILE A 14 2.84 -17.63 -8.50
CA ILE A 14 1.37 -17.69 -8.34
C ILE A 14 0.78 -16.28 -8.19
N PRO A 15 1.27 -15.40 -7.28
CA PRO A 15 0.77 -14.03 -7.20
C PRO A 15 0.93 -13.23 -8.49
N LEU A 16 2.05 -13.38 -9.20
CA LEU A 16 2.27 -12.68 -10.47
C LEU A 16 1.32 -13.15 -11.57
N LEU A 17 1.08 -14.46 -11.65
CA LEU A 17 0.10 -15.02 -12.58
C LEU A 17 -1.32 -14.55 -12.25
N LEU A 18 -1.71 -14.56 -10.98
CA LEU A 18 -3.01 -14.05 -10.55
C LEU A 18 -3.15 -12.56 -10.88
N LEU A 19 -2.11 -11.75 -10.66
CA LEU A 19 -2.09 -10.35 -11.04
C LEU A 19 -2.24 -10.18 -12.56
N ALA A 20 -1.51 -10.95 -13.35
CA ALA A 20 -1.57 -10.91 -14.81
C ALA A 20 -2.96 -11.31 -15.33
N LEU A 21 -3.60 -12.33 -14.75
CA LEU A 21 -4.95 -12.75 -15.11
C LEU A 21 -6.01 -11.72 -14.71
N TYR A 22 -5.81 -11.02 -13.58
CA TYR A 22 -6.69 -9.96 -13.12
C TYR A 22 -6.56 -8.66 -13.93
N THR A 23 -5.35 -8.36 -14.42
CA THR A 23 -5.01 -7.07 -15.07
C THR A 23 -6.02 -6.61 -16.14
N PRO A 24 -6.48 -7.45 -17.09
CA PRO A 24 -7.40 -7.02 -18.15
C PRO A 24 -8.79 -6.59 -17.66
N TRP A 25 -9.20 -7.07 -16.48
CA TRP A 25 -10.52 -6.83 -15.88
C TRP A 25 -10.45 -5.75 -14.78
N SER A 26 -9.24 -5.33 -14.42
CA SER A 26 -9.01 -4.46 -13.28
C SER A 26 -9.67 -3.09 -13.44
N SER A 27 -9.72 -2.54 -14.66
CA SER A 27 -10.34 -1.25 -14.94
C SER A 27 -11.85 -1.27 -14.69
N GLN A 28 -12.53 -2.31 -15.18
CA GLN A 28 -13.98 -2.47 -15.01
C GLN A 28 -14.32 -2.71 -13.54
N VAL A 29 -13.53 -3.54 -12.85
CA VAL A 29 -13.71 -3.81 -11.42
C VAL A 29 -13.48 -2.54 -10.60
N ASP A 30 -12.43 -1.77 -10.88
CA ASP A 30 -12.12 -0.53 -10.17
C ASP A 30 -13.26 0.51 -10.30
N LEU A 31 -13.75 0.73 -11.52
CA LEU A 31 -14.88 1.63 -11.76
C LEU A 31 -16.18 1.11 -11.12
N ALA A 32 -16.48 -0.19 -11.26
CA ALA A 32 -17.70 -0.78 -10.71
C ALA A 32 -17.74 -0.69 -9.17
N VAL A 33 -16.62 -1.02 -8.52
CA VAL A 33 -16.49 -0.91 -7.06
C VAL A 33 -16.56 0.55 -6.63
N SER A 34 -15.87 1.46 -7.32
CA SER A 34 -15.93 2.90 -7.01
C SER A 34 -17.35 3.45 -7.11
N HIS A 35 -18.13 2.99 -8.09
CA HIS A 35 -19.52 3.40 -8.28
C HIS A 35 -20.42 3.00 -7.11
N TRP A 36 -20.16 1.90 -6.40
CA TRP A 36 -20.93 1.52 -5.21
C TRP A 36 -20.81 2.54 -4.06
N PHE A 37 -19.73 3.32 -4.03
CA PHE A 37 -19.48 4.34 -3.02
C PHE A 37 -19.79 5.77 -3.51
N TYR A 38 -20.20 5.93 -4.76
CA TYR A 38 -20.54 7.21 -5.35
C TYR A 38 -22.03 7.52 -5.14
N GLN A 39 -22.33 8.65 -4.48
CA GLN A 39 -23.69 9.06 -4.13
C GLN A 39 -24.31 10.03 -5.15
N GLY A 40 -23.79 10.08 -6.38
CA GLY A 40 -24.28 10.96 -7.45
C GLY A 40 -23.62 12.34 -7.50
N GLU A 41 -23.29 12.92 -6.34
CA GLU A 41 -22.57 14.20 -6.24
C GLU A 41 -21.18 14.06 -5.61
N SER A 42 -21.02 13.11 -4.69
CA SER A 42 -19.76 12.92 -3.97
C SER A 42 -19.59 11.47 -3.48
N PHE A 43 -18.37 11.14 -3.05
CA PHE A 43 -18.09 9.90 -2.36
C PHE A 43 -18.43 10.02 -0.87
N ASP A 44 -18.80 8.91 -0.25
CA ASP A 44 -19.06 8.87 1.19
C ASP A 44 -17.85 9.38 2.00
N THR A 45 -18.07 10.46 2.75
CA THR A 45 -17.09 11.08 3.65
C THR A 45 -17.57 11.03 5.10
N SER A 46 -18.38 10.03 5.45
CA SER A 46 -18.86 9.83 6.81
C SER A 46 -17.71 9.84 7.82
N ARG A 47 -18.05 10.25 9.05
CA ARG A 47 -17.10 10.33 10.16
C ARG A 47 -16.34 9.01 10.37
N TYR A 48 -16.97 7.89 10.07
CA TYR A 48 -16.36 6.56 10.14
C TYR A 48 -15.23 6.38 9.12
N PHE A 49 -15.48 6.63 7.83
CA PHE A 49 -14.44 6.53 6.79
C PHE A 49 -13.31 7.53 7.00
N SER A 50 -13.66 8.76 7.40
CA SER A 50 -12.66 9.77 7.76
C SER A 50 -11.79 9.31 8.94
N TRP A 51 -12.39 8.70 9.96
CA TRP A 51 -11.65 8.15 11.09
C TRP A 51 -10.70 7.03 10.64
N ILE A 52 -11.17 6.07 9.86
CA ILE A 52 -10.29 5.00 9.33
C ILE A 52 -9.15 5.61 8.52
N TYR A 53 -9.46 6.55 7.62
CA TYR A 53 -8.46 7.17 6.75
C TYR A 53 -7.35 7.87 7.54
N HIS A 54 -7.68 8.58 8.62
CA HIS A 54 -6.69 9.30 9.41
C HIS A 54 -5.99 8.40 10.46
N TYR A 55 -6.72 7.45 11.05
CA TYR A 55 -6.24 6.73 12.24
C TYR A 55 -5.77 5.29 11.97
N ALA A 56 -6.11 4.67 10.83
CA ALA A 56 -5.69 3.30 10.53
C ALA A 56 -4.16 3.15 10.37
N ILE A 57 -3.42 4.26 10.23
CA ILE A 57 -1.96 4.26 10.15
C ILE A 57 -1.28 4.13 11.53
N PHE A 58 -1.95 4.50 12.63
CA PHE A 58 -1.33 4.52 13.97
C PHE A 58 -0.77 3.18 14.44
N PRO A 59 -1.46 2.03 14.26
CA PRO A 59 -0.93 0.73 14.66
C PRO A 59 0.45 0.44 14.06
N ALA A 60 0.69 0.88 12.82
CA ALA A 60 1.98 0.69 12.19
C ALA A 60 3.07 1.62 12.75
N TRP A 61 2.73 2.89 13.03
CA TRP A 61 3.66 3.78 13.73
C TRP A 61 4.04 3.23 15.10
N ILE A 62 3.09 2.64 15.83
CA ILE A 62 3.35 1.97 17.11
C ILE A 62 4.27 0.76 16.90
N ALA A 63 3.99 -0.10 15.92
CA ALA A 63 4.82 -1.25 15.61
C ALA A 63 6.26 -0.85 15.24
N VAL A 64 6.46 0.20 14.42
CA VAL A 64 7.79 0.74 14.10
C VAL A 64 8.48 1.26 15.35
N GLY A 65 7.78 2.04 16.18
CA GLY A 65 8.33 2.58 17.42
C GLY A 65 8.79 1.48 18.37
N LEU A 66 7.96 0.45 18.57
CA LEU A 66 8.30 -0.71 19.39
C LEU A 66 9.46 -1.51 18.80
N ALA A 67 9.48 -1.70 17.47
CA ALA A 67 10.60 -2.37 16.80
C ALA A 67 11.90 -1.60 17.01
N LEU A 68 11.89 -0.27 16.84
CA LEU A 68 13.05 0.59 17.06
C LEU A 68 13.54 0.56 18.50
N LEU A 69 12.63 0.70 19.47
CA LEU A 69 12.96 0.59 20.89
C LEU A 69 13.54 -0.79 21.24
N GLY A 70 12.93 -1.86 20.74
CA GLY A 70 13.43 -3.23 20.93
C GLY A 70 14.81 -3.43 20.29
N TRP A 71 15.05 -2.84 19.11
CA TRP A 71 16.34 -2.89 18.44
C TRP A 71 17.42 -2.18 19.25
N ILE A 72 17.17 -0.95 19.72
CA ILE A 72 18.09 -0.18 20.56
C ILE A 72 18.35 -0.91 21.88
N ALA A 73 17.29 -1.32 22.58
CA ALA A 73 17.37 -2.03 23.85
C ALA A 73 18.16 -3.35 23.74
N SER A 74 18.11 -4.02 22.58
CA SER A 74 18.87 -5.26 22.33
C SER A 74 20.39 -5.09 22.44
N TYR A 75 20.92 -3.87 22.36
CA TYR A 75 22.36 -3.60 22.55
C TYR A 75 22.74 -3.51 24.03
N PHE A 76 21.81 -3.14 24.90
CA PHE A 76 22.04 -2.95 26.33
C PHE A 76 21.57 -4.14 27.17
N LEU A 77 20.56 -4.88 26.70
CA LEU A 77 19.94 -5.99 27.43
C LEU A 77 20.26 -7.33 26.73
N PRO A 78 21.08 -8.23 27.34
CA PRO A 78 21.44 -9.51 26.74
C PRO A 78 20.25 -10.40 26.39
N HIS A 79 19.17 -10.31 27.18
CA HIS A 79 17.95 -11.11 27.00
C HIS A 79 17.15 -10.71 25.74
N TRP A 80 17.40 -9.53 25.18
CA TRP A 80 16.67 -8.98 24.02
C TRP A 80 17.43 -9.15 22.70
N LYS A 81 18.62 -9.77 22.71
CA LYS A 81 19.43 -10.00 21.50
C LYS A 81 18.70 -10.78 20.41
N THR A 82 17.79 -11.67 20.79
CA THR A 82 16.95 -12.45 19.87
C THR A 82 16.00 -11.56 19.05
N LEU A 83 15.53 -10.45 19.64
CA LEU A 83 14.60 -9.51 19.00
C LEU A 83 15.29 -8.65 17.94
N ARG A 84 16.62 -8.49 18.00
CA ARG A 84 17.38 -7.56 17.14
C ARG A 84 17.13 -7.78 15.65
N ARG A 85 17.15 -9.04 15.20
CA ARG A 85 16.94 -9.37 13.78
C ARG A 85 15.49 -9.10 13.35
N GLY A 86 14.52 -9.46 14.19
CA GLY A 86 13.10 -9.22 13.91
C GLY A 86 12.77 -7.73 13.87
N SER A 87 13.26 -6.96 14.84
CA SER A 87 13.11 -5.51 14.87
C SER A 87 13.75 -4.84 13.66
N LEU A 88 14.99 -5.22 13.32
CA LEU A 88 15.69 -4.67 12.15
C LEU A 88 14.94 -5.00 10.85
N TYR A 89 14.44 -6.23 10.72
CA TYR A 89 13.64 -6.64 9.59
C TYR A 89 12.38 -5.76 9.45
N LEU A 90 11.62 -5.57 10.52
CA LEU A 90 10.41 -4.73 10.49
C LEU A 90 10.72 -3.29 10.10
N ILE A 91 11.78 -2.70 10.68
CA ILE A 91 12.23 -1.35 10.35
C ILE A 91 12.57 -1.25 8.86
N LEU A 92 13.40 -2.17 8.35
CA LEU A 92 13.84 -2.15 6.95
C LEU A 92 12.68 -2.35 5.98
N VAL A 93 11.79 -3.31 6.25
CA VAL A 93 10.63 -3.58 5.39
C VAL A 93 9.71 -2.35 5.31
N LEU A 94 9.49 -1.66 6.43
CA LEU A 94 8.63 -0.47 6.44
C LEU A 94 9.28 0.74 5.78
N SER A 95 10.53 1.02 6.14
CA SER A 95 11.26 2.16 5.60
C SER A 95 11.53 1.99 4.10
N LEU A 96 11.97 0.81 3.66
CA LEU A 96 12.27 0.56 2.25
C LEU A 96 11.01 0.26 1.44
N GLY A 97 10.11 -0.58 1.93
CA GLY A 97 8.89 -0.96 1.21
C GLY A 97 7.86 0.17 1.15
N SER A 98 7.31 0.54 2.31
CA SER A 98 6.24 1.55 2.37
C SER A 98 6.76 2.97 2.20
N GLY A 99 7.80 3.34 2.95
CA GLY A 99 8.35 4.70 2.96
C GLY A 99 9.01 5.08 1.64
N LEU A 100 10.02 4.31 1.22
CA LEU A 100 10.82 4.64 0.04
C LEU A 100 10.13 4.20 -1.25
N ILE A 101 9.87 2.90 -1.43
CA ILE A 101 9.35 2.38 -2.70
C ILE A 101 7.95 2.90 -2.96
N VAL A 102 7.01 2.66 -2.03
CA VAL A 102 5.61 3.02 -2.26
C VAL A 102 5.41 4.53 -2.21
N HIS A 103 5.81 5.21 -1.15
CA HIS A 103 5.54 6.63 -1.00
C HIS A 103 6.48 7.52 -1.85
N ALA A 104 7.80 7.43 -1.64
CA ALA A 104 8.73 8.37 -2.25
C ALA A 104 8.96 8.12 -3.75
N ILE A 105 9.07 6.86 -4.17
CA ILE A 105 9.37 6.52 -5.57
C ILE A 105 8.10 6.45 -6.41
N LEU A 106 7.09 5.69 -5.97
CA LEU A 106 5.93 5.39 -6.81
C LEU A 106 4.79 6.41 -6.67
N LYS A 107 4.27 6.62 -5.46
CA LYS A 107 2.99 7.31 -5.23
C LYS A 107 2.97 8.74 -5.78
N ASP A 108 4.07 9.46 -5.64
CA ASP A 108 4.19 10.85 -6.08
C ASP A 108 4.43 10.98 -7.60
N HIS A 109 4.81 9.89 -8.27
CA HIS A 109 5.20 9.89 -9.68
C HIS A 109 4.30 9.06 -10.59
N TRP A 110 3.45 8.18 -10.04
CA TRP A 110 2.64 7.26 -10.85
C TRP A 110 1.57 7.96 -11.69
N GLY A 111 1.08 9.11 -11.23
CA GLY A 111 0.18 9.98 -12.01
C GLY A 111 -1.23 9.43 -12.23
N ARG A 112 -1.69 8.50 -11.37
CA ARG A 112 -3.04 7.93 -11.45
C ARG A 112 -4.05 8.78 -10.65
N PRO A 113 -5.15 9.25 -11.26
CA PRO A 113 -6.19 10.00 -10.55
C PRO A 113 -6.92 9.11 -9.54
N ARG A 114 -7.47 9.74 -8.49
CA ARG A 114 -8.41 9.10 -7.56
C ARG A 114 -9.81 9.02 -8.20
N PRO A 115 -10.69 8.12 -7.74
CA PRO A 115 -12.07 8.05 -8.24
C PRO A 115 -12.79 9.41 -8.23
N LYS A 116 -12.69 10.21 -7.16
CA LYS A 116 -13.29 11.56 -7.12
C LYS A 116 -12.71 12.60 -8.09
N GLN A 117 -11.63 12.27 -8.81
CA GLN A 117 -10.96 13.19 -9.74
C GLN A 117 -11.27 12.83 -11.20
N ILE A 118 -11.96 11.73 -11.48
CA ILE A 118 -12.24 11.30 -12.85
C ILE A 118 -13.64 11.70 -13.33
N ILE A 119 -13.79 11.84 -14.65
CA ILE A 119 -15.02 12.29 -15.33
C ILE A 119 -16.23 11.43 -14.93
N GLU A 120 -16.05 10.12 -14.77
CA GLU A 120 -17.08 9.16 -14.40
C GLU A 120 -17.74 9.46 -13.04
N PHE A 121 -17.04 10.21 -12.17
CA PHE A 121 -17.51 10.57 -10.83
C PHE A 121 -17.46 12.08 -10.57
N GLY A 122 -17.65 12.89 -11.61
CA GLY A 122 -17.78 14.35 -11.50
C GLY A 122 -16.46 15.12 -11.41
N GLY A 123 -15.32 14.49 -11.68
CA GLY A 123 -14.02 15.14 -11.78
C GLY A 123 -13.64 15.53 -13.21
N GLU A 124 -12.39 15.96 -13.41
CA GLU A 124 -11.91 16.51 -14.68
C GLU A 124 -10.88 15.62 -15.41
N GLN A 125 -10.38 14.57 -14.76
CA GLN A 125 -9.34 13.70 -15.31
C GLN A 125 -9.92 12.47 -16.00
N THR A 126 -9.24 11.96 -17.02
CA THR A 126 -9.60 10.64 -17.60
C THR A 126 -9.19 9.52 -16.66
N PHE A 127 -10.05 8.50 -16.50
CA PHE A 127 -9.68 7.26 -15.82
C PHE A 127 -8.34 6.71 -16.34
N ARG A 128 -7.54 6.17 -15.42
CA ARG A 128 -6.33 5.43 -15.79
C ARG A 128 -6.24 4.10 -15.04
N PRO A 129 -5.96 3.01 -15.75
CA PRO A 129 -5.63 1.75 -15.11
C PRO A 129 -4.32 1.86 -14.31
N TYR A 130 -4.17 1.01 -13.30
CA TYR A 130 -2.98 1.03 -12.46
C TYR A 130 -1.69 0.67 -13.22
N TYR A 131 -1.78 -0.09 -14.31
CA TYR A 131 -0.63 -0.54 -15.08
C TYR A 131 -0.13 0.46 -16.14
N GLU A 132 -0.78 1.62 -16.28
CA GLU A 132 -0.38 2.69 -17.22
C GLU A 132 0.07 3.96 -16.46
N PRO A 133 1.32 3.99 -15.95
CA PRO A 133 1.81 5.15 -15.23
C PRO A 133 1.96 6.39 -16.13
N ARG A 134 1.73 7.57 -15.55
CA ARG A 134 1.98 8.86 -16.17
C ARG A 134 2.98 9.67 -15.36
N PHE A 135 4.26 9.59 -15.74
CA PHE A 135 5.34 10.30 -15.05
C PHE A 135 5.41 11.80 -15.36
N SER A 136 4.52 12.34 -16.20
CA SER A 136 4.46 13.78 -16.44
C SER A 136 3.77 14.48 -15.27
N HIS A 137 4.42 15.47 -14.68
CA HIS A 137 3.84 16.30 -13.63
C HIS A 137 2.62 17.07 -14.16
N SER A 138 1.42 16.66 -13.77
CA SER A 138 0.20 17.45 -13.90
C SER A 138 0.12 18.47 -12.77
N ASN A 139 -0.53 19.61 -13.02
CA ASN A 139 -0.78 20.63 -11.98
C ASN A 139 -1.65 20.10 -10.83
N GLU A 140 -2.42 19.03 -11.07
CA GLU A 140 -3.19 18.33 -10.05
C GLU A 140 -2.46 17.10 -9.50
N PRO A 141 -2.45 16.88 -8.16
CA PRO A 141 -1.79 15.74 -7.55
C PRO A 141 -2.60 14.44 -7.76
N SER A 142 -2.22 13.67 -8.77
CA SER A 142 -2.77 12.35 -9.08
C SER A 142 -2.00 11.24 -8.35
N LYS A 143 -2.41 10.98 -7.10
CA LYS A 143 -1.71 10.13 -6.12
C LYS A 143 -2.57 8.96 -5.61
N SER A 144 -3.28 8.26 -6.51
CA SER A 144 -4.14 7.13 -6.13
C SER A 144 -3.43 5.78 -6.07
N PHE A 145 -2.28 5.63 -6.75
CA PHE A 145 -1.52 4.38 -6.78
C PHE A 145 -0.03 4.62 -6.49
N PRO A 146 0.61 3.75 -5.68
CA PRO A 146 0.02 2.67 -4.90
C PRO A 146 -0.72 3.15 -3.63
N CYS A 147 -1.54 2.28 -3.04
CA CYS A 147 -2.30 2.57 -1.82
C CYS A 147 -1.38 2.49 -0.58
N GLY A 148 -1.19 3.62 0.11
CA GLY A 148 -0.30 3.70 1.27
C GLY A 148 -0.83 2.92 2.48
N HIS A 149 -2.12 3.07 2.78
CA HIS A 149 -2.78 2.32 3.87
C HIS A 149 -2.71 0.81 3.67
N ALA A 150 -2.90 0.34 2.43
CA ALA A 150 -2.83 -1.09 2.12
C ALA A 150 -1.41 -1.65 2.33
N THR A 151 -0.38 -0.95 1.86
CA THR A 151 1.02 -1.37 2.05
C THR A 151 1.37 -1.54 3.52
N VAL A 152 0.85 -0.65 4.36
CA VAL A 152 1.09 -0.70 5.80
C VAL A 152 0.31 -1.83 6.47
N GLY A 153 -0.92 -2.12 6.01
CA GLY A 153 -1.72 -3.25 6.51
C GLY A 153 -1.06 -4.61 6.27
N PHE A 154 -0.40 -4.79 5.12
CA PHE A 154 0.33 -6.03 4.79
C PHE A 154 1.54 -6.30 5.70
N LEU A 155 1.99 -5.34 6.51
CA LEU A 155 3.05 -5.57 7.49
C LEU A 155 2.70 -6.67 8.51
N PHE A 156 1.42 -6.81 8.83
CA PHE A 156 0.96 -7.66 9.93
C PHE A 156 0.74 -9.13 9.56
N PHE A 157 1.05 -9.53 8.32
CA PHE A 157 0.85 -10.87 7.76
C PHE A 157 2.14 -11.42 7.17
#